data_AF-A0A561VIT8-F1
#
_entry.id   AF-A0A561VIT8-F1
#
_cell.length_a   1.000
_cell.length_b   1.000
_cell.length_c   1.000
_cell.angle_alpha   90.00
_cell.angle_beta   90.00
_cell.angle_gamma   90.00
#
_symmetry.space_group_name_H-M   'P 1'
#
loop_
_entity.id
_entity.type
_entity.pdbx_description
1 polymer ?
#
loop_
_entity_poly.entity_id
_entity_poly.type
_entity_poly.pdbx_seq_one_letter_code
_entity_poly.pdbx_strand_id
1 'polypeptide(L)'
;MRRRLVTLAVALLLTAGCGTHPGDTPGTAGPARSATAAPAPEPSFADLTRGDTRSVVKMYAYDARNRSAVVEPILFMTGEQYCRAFRPAPTDGRCDREWTTEESHTKITVPVAARPRFYTWQDENGDVCVDSPDAGGTCPTTAKAFGRWLSGDPGGMVAVTMVDGTITRMAQIYVP
;
A
#
# COMPACT_ATOMS: atom_id res chain seq x y z
N MET A 1 -22.45 20.23 -15.74
CA MET A 1 -23.24 18.97 -15.80
C MET A 1 -23.32 18.46 -17.24
N ARG A 2 -22.51 17.46 -17.62
CA ARG A 2 -22.63 16.74 -18.89
C ARG A 2 -22.43 15.25 -18.63
N ARG A 3 -23.54 14.50 -18.63
CA ARG A 3 -23.56 13.04 -18.55
C ARG A 3 -22.96 12.45 -19.83
N ARG A 4 -21.99 11.54 -19.71
CA ARG A 4 -21.62 10.63 -20.80
C ARG A 4 -21.88 9.21 -20.34
N LEU A 5 -22.93 8.62 -20.91
CA LEU A 5 -23.13 7.17 -20.98
C LEU A 5 -22.05 6.59 -21.90
N VAL A 6 -21.36 5.53 -21.47
CA VAL A 6 -20.71 4.58 -22.38
C VAL A 6 -20.93 3.15 -21.88
N THR A 7 -21.88 2.53 -22.56
CA THR A 7 -22.09 1.13 -22.97
C THR A 7 -21.21 0.01 -22.41
N LEU A 8 -21.89 -0.98 -21.82
CA LEU A 8 -21.47 -2.36 -21.55
C LEU A 8 -20.94 -3.10 -22.79
N ALA A 9 -19.92 -3.94 -22.60
CA ALA A 9 -19.70 -5.13 -23.42
C ALA A 9 -19.29 -6.30 -22.49
N VAL A 10 -20.25 -7.18 -22.24
CA VAL A 10 -20.08 -8.46 -21.54
C VAL A 10 -19.81 -9.53 -22.60
N ALA A 11 -18.66 -10.20 -22.52
CA ALA A 11 -18.37 -11.39 -23.31
C ALA A 11 -18.23 -12.59 -22.37
N LEU A 12 -19.29 -13.39 -22.29
CA LEU A 12 -19.27 -14.74 -21.72
C LEU A 12 -18.58 -15.68 -22.72
N LEU A 13 -17.59 -16.45 -22.26
CA LEU A 13 -17.12 -17.66 -22.93
C LEU A 13 -17.20 -18.82 -21.93
N LEU A 14 -18.26 -19.62 -22.09
CA LEU A 14 -18.46 -20.92 -21.46
C LEU A 14 -17.79 -21.97 -22.34
N THR A 15 -16.76 -22.65 -21.82
CA THR A 15 -16.27 -23.92 -22.38
C THR A 15 -16.56 -25.05 -21.39
N ALA A 16 -17.69 -25.72 -21.63
CA ALA A 16 -18.00 -27.00 -21.01
C ALA A 16 -17.23 -28.11 -21.76
N GLY A 17 -16.33 -28.80 -21.06
CA GLY A 17 -15.67 -30.01 -21.56
C GLY A 17 -15.98 -31.18 -20.62
N CYS A 18 -16.96 -31.99 -20.97
CA CYS A 18 -17.21 -33.29 -20.34
C CYS A 18 -16.33 -34.35 -21.01
N GLY A 19 -15.40 -34.95 -20.26
CA GLY A 19 -14.67 -36.15 -20.67
C GLY A 19 -14.77 -37.20 -19.57
N THR A 20 -15.50 -38.28 -19.84
CA THR A 20 -15.57 -39.48 -19.01
C THR A 20 -14.38 -40.40 -19.35
N HIS A 21 -13.61 -40.81 -18.33
CA HIS A 21 -12.57 -41.84 -18.45
C HIS A 21 -12.85 -42.94 -17.41
N PRO A 22 -13.17 -44.18 -17.84
CA PRO A 22 -13.23 -45.34 -16.96
C PRO A 22 -11.88 -46.05 -16.93
N GLY A 23 -11.26 -46.15 -15.76
CA GLY A 23 -9.95 -46.78 -15.60
C GLY A 23 -9.54 -46.92 -14.14
N ASP A 24 -10.39 -47.55 -13.32
CA ASP A 24 -10.07 -47.89 -11.94
C ASP A 24 -9.06 -49.04 -11.87
N THR A 25 -7.87 -48.76 -11.35
CA THR A 25 -6.97 -49.78 -10.78
C THR A 25 -6.76 -49.43 -9.31
N PRO A 26 -7.14 -50.29 -8.35
CA PRO A 26 -6.96 -50.00 -6.92
C PRO A 26 -5.49 -50.20 -6.53
N GLY A 27 -4.69 -49.14 -6.70
CA GLY A 27 -3.38 -49.04 -6.08
C GLY A 27 -3.51 -48.65 -4.62
N THR A 28 -2.97 -49.49 -3.73
CA THR A 28 -2.88 -49.23 -2.27
C THR A 28 -2.21 -47.88 -2.01
N ALA A 29 -3.02 -46.87 -1.68
CA ALA A 29 -2.55 -45.54 -1.32
C ALA A 29 -1.83 -45.61 0.03
N GLY A 30 -0.50 -45.50 0.01
CA GLY A 30 0.29 -45.27 1.22
C GLY A 30 -0.13 -43.95 1.89
N PRO A 31 0.00 -43.83 3.22
CA PRO A 31 -0.44 -42.65 3.94
C PRO A 31 0.29 -41.41 3.39
N ALA A 32 -0.48 -40.52 2.75
CA ALA A 32 0.01 -39.24 2.29
C ALA A 32 0.50 -38.45 3.52
N ARG A 33 1.81 -38.18 3.57
CA ARG A 33 2.37 -37.29 4.59
C ARG A 33 1.81 -35.89 4.33
N SER A 34 0.86 -35.45 5.17
CA SER A 34 0.38 -34.08 5.17
C SER A 34 1.57 -33.14 5.36
N ALA A 35 1.93 -32.40 4.32
CA ALA A 35 2.94 -31.37 4.43
C ALA A 35 2.41 -30.26 5.35
N THR A 36 3.13 -29.99 6.43
CA THR A 36 2.84 -28.85 7.31
C THR A 36 3.04 -27.56 6.51
N ALA A 37 2.00 -26.75 6.38
CA ALA A 37 2.10 -25.45 5.71
C ALA A 37 3.13 -24.57 6.42
N ALA A 38 4.01 -23.92 5.65
CA ALA A 38 4.92 -22.92 6.20
C ALA A 38 4.10 -21.77 6.80
N PRO A 39 4.54 -21.18 7.93
CA PRO A 39 3.87 -20.02 8.50
C PRO A 39 3.86 -18.87 7.48
N ALA A 40 2.75 -18.11 7.47
CA ALA A 40 2.67 -16.90 6.67
C ALA A 40 3.72 -15.88 7.15
N PRO A 41 4.33 -15.11 6.24
CA PRO A 41 5.30 -14.08 6.63
C PRO A 41 4.64 -13.01 7.52
N GLU A 42 5.35 -12.60 8.56
CA GLU A 42 4.93 -11.50 9.43
C GLU A 42 5.13 -10.15 8.72
N PRO A 43 4.28 -9.14 8.97
CA PRO A 43 4.50 -7.80 8.46
C PRO A 43 5.81 -7.22 8.97
N SER A 44 6.58 -6.61 8.06
CA SER A 44 7.85 -5.96 8.38
C SER A 44 7.91 -4.56 7.81
N PHE A 45 8.52 -3.62 8.55
CA PHE A 45 8.78 -2.28 8.04
C PHE A 45 9.70 -2.34 6.81
N ALA A 46 9.41 -1.53 5.80
CA ALA A 46 10.25 -1.45 4.62
C ALA A 46 11.63 -0.87 4.95
N ASP A 47 12.70 -1.50 4.46
CA ASP A 47 14.03 -0.89 4.42
C ASP A 47 14.07 0.14 3.28
N LEU A 48 13.91 1.42 3.62
CA LEU A 48 13.90 2.50 2.65
C LEU A 48 15.29 2.85 2.11
N THR A 49 16.35 2.20 2.59
CA THR A 49 17.73 2.51 2.17
C THR A 49 18.23 1.61 1.04
N ARG A 50 17.45 0.60 0.62
CA ARG A 50 17.89 -0.42 -0.33
C ARG A 50 16.81 -0.80 -1.32
N GLY A 51 17.25 -1.03 -2.56
CA GLY A 51 16.43 -1.59 -3.63
C GLY A 51 15.22 -0.74 -4.02
N ASP A 52 14.35 -1.38 -4.80
CA ASP A 52 13.10 -0.80 -5.27
C ASP A 52 11.99 -1.24 -4.34
N THR A 53 11.31 -0.28 -3.72
CA THR A 53 10.25 -0.57 -2.77
C THR A 53 9.13 0.46 -2.81
N ARG A 54 7.95 0.06 -2.36
CA ARG A 54 6.81 0.93 -2.08
C ARG A 54 6.44 0.76 -0.62
N SER A 55 6.26 1.87 0.08
CA SER A 55 5.90 1.85 1.49
C SER A 55 5.08 3.08 1.83
N VAL A 56 4.25 2.97 2.86
CA VAL A 56 3.70 4.14 3.55
C VAL A 56 4.68 4.57 4.64
N VAL A 57 4.83 5.88 4.81
CA VAL A 57 5.67 6.49 5.85
C VAL A 57 4.94 7.65 6.49
N LYS A 58 5.30 7.99 7.73
CA LYS A 58 5.06 9.34 8.25
C LYS A 58 6.19 10.24 7.78
N MET A 59 5.88 11.32 7.10
CA MET A 59 6.87 12.29 6.64
C MET A 59 6.95 13.45 7.61
N TYR A 60 8.13 13.71 8.17
CA TYR A 60 8.33 14.79 9.15
C TYR A 60 8.97 16.03 8.53
N ALA A 61 9.80 15.84 7.51
CA ALA A 61 10.43 16.95 6.80
C ALA A 61 10.74 16.56 5.35
N TYR A 62 10.69 17.55 4.46
CA TYR A 62 11.16 17.46 3.09
C TYR A 62 11.99 18.69 2.75
N ASP A 63 13.27 18.48 2.44
CA ASP A 63 14.20 19.52 2.00
C ASP A 63 14.50 19.36 0.51
N ALA A 64 13.80 20.15 -0.29
CA ALA A 64 13.97 20.16 -1.74
C ALA A 64 15.37 20.62 -2.18
N ARG A 65 16.04 21.47 -1.40
CA ARG A 65 17.36 22.00 -1.73
C ARG A 65 18.44 20.94 -1.55
N ASN A 66 18.39 20.21 -0.43
CA ASN A 66 19.32 19.12 -0.13
C ASN A 66 18.90 17.77 -0.72
N ARG A 67 17.70 17.69 -1.31
CA ARG A 67 17.11 16.48 -1.86
C ARG A 67 17.06 15.35 -0.84
N SER A 68 16.50 15.67 0.33
CA SER A 68 16.35 14.73 1.43
C SER A 68 14.96 14.82 2.06
N ALA A 69 14.52 13.72 2.66
CA ALA A 69 13.32 13.68 3.47
C ALA A 69 13.60 12.94 4.79
N VAL A 70 12.98 13.39 5.87
CA VAL A 70 12.99 12.68 7.16
C VAL A 70 11.66 11.94 7.26
N VAL A 71 11.75 10.62 7.32
CA VAL A 71 10.60 9.72 7.27
C VAL A 71 10.69 8.69 8.39
N GLU A 72 9.53 8.20 8.82
CA GLU A 72 9.39 7.06 9.71
C GLU A 72 8.58 5.99 8.99
N PRO A 73 9.18 4.82 8.70
CA PRO A 73 8.43 3.69 8.17
C PRO A 73 7.27 3.33 9.09
N ILE A 74 6.12 3.05 8.49
CA ILE A 74 4.95 2.53 9.21
C ILE A 74 4.40 1.33 8.47
N LEU A 75 3.67 0.48 9.19
CA LEU A 75 2.80 -0.51 8.58
C LEU A 75 1.41 0.10 8.48
N PHE A 76 0.89 0.27 7.27
CA PHE A 76 -0.47 0.75 7.03
C PHE A 76 -1.32 -0.43 6.53
N MET A 77 -2.31 -0.83 7.32
CA MET A 77 -3.07 -2.06 7.09
C MET A 77 -4.52 -1.92 7.55
N THR A 78 -5.39 -2.84 7.12
CA THR A 78 -6.76 -2.90 7.66
C THR A 78 -6.77 -3.43 9.09
N GLY A 79 -7.85 -3.19 9.85
CA GLY A 79 -8.01 -3.79 11.19
C GLY A 79 -7.95 -5.33 11.16
N GLU A 80 -8.49 -5.96 10.12
CA GLU A 80 -8.41 -7.41 9.93
C GLU A 80 -6.97 -7.91 9.74
N GLN A 81 -6.20 -7.23 8.87
CA GLN A 81 -4.78 -7.54 8.65
C GLN A 81 -3.98 -7.37 9.94
N TYR A 82 -4.26 -6.30 10.69
CA TYR A 82 -3.65 -6.04 11.99
C TYR A 82 -3.90 -7.19 12.96
N CYS A 83 -5.15 -7.61 13.13
CA CYS A 83 -5.47 -8.63 14.13
C CYS A 83 -5.00 -10.02 13.74
N ARG A 84 -4.93 -10.31 12.44
CA ARG A 84 -4.29 -11.53 11.94
C ARG A 84 -2.78 -11.57 12.24
N ALA A 85 -2.10 -10.44 12.04
CA ALA A 85 -0.65 -10.33 12.23
C ALA A 85 -0.24 -10.31 13.71
N PHE A 86 -0.87 -9.44 14.51
CA PHE A 86 -0.40 -9.13 15.86
C PHE A 86 -1.16 -9.86 16.97
N ARG A 87 -2.31 -10.47 16.65
CA ARG A 87 -3.16 -11.22 17.60
C ARG A 87 -3.36 -10.48 18.93
N PRO A 88 -3.83 -9.22 18.91
CA PRO A 88 -4.00 -8.43 20.12
C PRO A 88 -5.07 -9.05 21.03
N ALA A 89 -5.18 -8.50 22.24
CA ALA A 89 -6.25 -8.91 23.16
C ALA A 89 -7.64 -8.69 22.51
N PRO A 90 -8.64 -9.54 22.78
CA PRO A 90 -9.98 -9.40 22.21
C PRO A 90 -10.67 -8.06 22.50
N THR A 91 -10.20 -7.32 23.52
CA THR A 91 -10.71 -5.99 23.89
C THR A 91 -10.04 -4.84 23.12
N ASP A 92 -9.08 -5.14 22.24
CA ASP A 92 -8.41 -4.13 21.42
C ASP A 92 -9.30 -3.73 20.24
N GLY A 93 -9.86 -2.52 20.32
CA GLY A 93 -10.74 -1.98 19.28
C GLY A 93 -10.06 -1.67 17.94
N ARG A 94 -8.75 -1.90 17.78
CA ARG A 94 -8.06 -1.74 16.49
C ARG A 94 -8.52 -2.75 15.43
N CYS A 95 -9.01 -3.93 15.84
CA CYS A 95 -9.55 -4.92 14.91
C CYS A 95 -10.76 -4.41 14.12
N ASP A 96 -11.55 -3.52 14.72
CA ASP A 96 -12.78 -2.99 14.14
C ASP A 96 -12.56 -1.71 13.33
N ARG A 97 -11.31 -1.22 13.25
CA ARG A 97 -10.98 -0.02 12.47
C ARG A 97 -10.83 -0.37 11.00
N GLU A 98 -11.29 0.54 10.14
CA GLU A 98 -11.07 0.44 8.69
C GLU A 98 -9.57 0.38 8.38
N TRP A 99 -8.79 1.24 9.04
CA TRP A 99 -7.34 1.34 8.90
C TRP A 99 -6.65 1.40 10.25
N THR A 100 -5.49 0.76 10.34
CA THR A 100 -4.59 0.78 11.49
C THR A 100 -3.17 1.02 11.01
N THR A 101 -2.41 1.77 11.81
CA THR A 101 -0.99 2.04 11.61
C THR A 101 -0.19 1.46 12.77
N GLU A 102 0.89 0.76 12.46
CA GLU A 102 1.96 0.50 13.44
C GLU A 102 3.19 1.33 13.07
N GLU A 103 3.73 2.05 14.04
CA GLU A 103 4.87 2.94 13.85
C GLU A 103 6.18 2.19 14.14
N SER A 104 7.22 2.43 13.34
CA SER A 104 8.56 1.88 13.63
C SER A 104 9.30 2.61 14.75
N HIS A 105 8.83 3.81 15.13
CA HIS A 105 9.51 4.72 16.06
C HIS A 105 10.94 5.08 15.66
N THR A 106 11.30 4.84 14.40
CA THR A 106 12.63 5.04 13.84
C THR A 106 12.57 6.06 12.72
N LYS A 107 13.17 7.23 12.94
CA LYS A 107 13.25 8.29 11.95
C LYS A 107 14.56 8.15 11.17
N ILE A 108 14.45 8.15 9.85
CA ILE A 108 15.59 8.05 8.94
C ILE A 108 15.55 9.17 7.91
N THR A 109 16.72 9.61 7.51
CA THR A 109 16.88 10.56 6.40
C THR A 109 17.15 9.78 5.13
N VAL A 110 16.30 9.94 4.12
CA VAL A 110 16.41 9.26 2.82
C VAL A 110 16.65 10.27 1.70
N PRO A 111 17.42 9.90 0.66
CA PRO A 111 17.61 10.76 -0.50
C PRO A 111 16.34 10.83 -1.34
N VAL A 112 16.16 11.96 -2.00
CA VAL A 112 15.06 12.23 -2.93
C VAL A 112 15.64 12.46 -4.32
N ALA A 113 14.98 11.93 -5.34
CA ALA A 113 15.38 12.14 -6.73
C ALA A 113 15.40 13.65 -7.07
N ALA A 114 16.15 14.05 -8.10
CA ALA A 114 16.19 15.46 -8.51
C ALA A 114 14.83 15.99 -9.03
N ARG A 115 13.97 15.10 -9.52
CA ARG A 115 12.64 15.40 -10.06
C ARG A 115 11.64 14.36 -9.59
N PRO A 116 11.34 14.31 -8.29
CA PRO A 116 10.36 13.36 -7.76
C PRO A 116 8.96 13.80 -8.21
N ARG A 117 8.05 12.84 -8.34
CA ARG A 117 6.65 13.11 -8.66
C ARG A 117 5.85 13.25 -7.37
N PHE A 118 5.00 14.26 -7.29
CA PHE A 118 4.16 14.54 -6.12
C PHE A 118 2.70 14.36 -6.45
N TYR A 119 1.95 13.78 -5.53
CA TYR A 119 0.52 13.56 -5.67
C TYR A 119 -0.23 13.87 -4.37
N THR A 120 -1.47 14.34 -4.49
CA THR A 120 -2.44 14.53 -3.40
C THR A 120 -3.68 13.70 -3.66
N TRP A 121 -4.48 13.45 -2.62
CA TRP A 121 -5.76 12.71 -2.75
C TRP A 121 -6.91 13.60 -3.21
N GLN A 122 -6.78 14.92 -3.09
CA GLN A 122 -7.73 15.91 -3.58
C GLN A 122 -7.02 16.95 -4.43
N ASP A 123 -7.66 17.36 -5.53
CA ASP A 123 -7.18 18.44 -6.39
C ASP A 123 -7.66 19.82 -5.92
N GLU A 124 -7.31 20.89 -6.65
CA GLU A 124 -7.70 22.26 -6.32
C GLU A 124 -9.21 22.54 -6.49
N ASN A 125 -9.94 21.69 -7.22
CA ASN A 125 -11.38 21.79 -7.43
C ASN A 125 -12.19 20.99 -6.40
N GLY A 126 -11.52 20.20 -5.55
CA GLY A 126 -12.14 19.33 -4.56
C GLY A 126 -12.40 17.91 -5.07
N ASP A 127 -11.99 17.58 -6.29
CA ASP A 127 -12.15 16.24 -6.85
C ASP A 127 -11.19 15.26 -6.14
N VAL A 128 -11.71 14.09 -5.76
CA VAL A 128 -10.94 13.05 -5.08
C VAL A 128 -10.28 12.13 -6.11
N CYS A 129 -8.94 12.02 -6.08
CA CYS A 129 -8.18 11.08 -6.88
C CYS A 129 -7.41 10.12 -5.96
N VAL A 130 -7.96 8.93 -5.72
CA VAL A 130 -7.34 7.86 -4.95
C VAL A 130 -7.55 6.55 -5.70
N ASP A 131 -6.46 5.82 -5.98
CA ASP A 131 -6.52 4.53 -6.67
C ASP A 131 -6.68 3.38 -5.65
N SER A 132 -5.83 3.37 -4.64
CA SER A 132 -5.92 2.48 -3.48
C SER A 132 -5.47 3.20 -2.20
N PRO A 133 -5.97 2.79 -1.03
CA PRO A 133 -5.65 3.42 0.25
C PRO A 133 -4.13 3.47 0.55
N ASP A 134 -3.38 2.44 0.15
CA ASP A 134 -1.95 2.29 0.39
C ASP A 134 -1.06 2.88 -0.72
N ALA A 135 -1.60 3.16 -1.91
CA ALA A 135 -0.88 3.84 -2.99
C ALA A 135 -0.93 5.38 -2.87
N GLY A 136 -1.81 5.87 -2.01
CA GLY A 136 -2.10 7.28 -1.81
C GLY A 136 -2.84 7.92 -2.99
N GLY A 137 -2.88 9.24 -2.97
CA GLY A 137 -3.55 10.03 -3.99
C GLY A 137 -2.88 9.98 -5.37
N THR A 138 -3.65 10.31 -6.39
CA THR A 138 -3.24 10.32 -7.80
C THR A 138 -3.43 11.68 -8.48
N CYS A 139 -3.94 12.70 -7.78
CA CYS A 139 -4.00 14.06 -8.32
C CYS A 139 -2.57 14.61 -8.37
N PRO A 140 -2.00 14.96 -9.54
CA PRO A 140 -0.65 15.51 -9.60
C PRO A 140 -0.57 16.85 -8.87
N THR A 141 0.52 17.08 -8.14
CA THR A 141 0.77 18.36 -7.47
C THR A 141 2.21 18.85 -7.68
N THR A 142 2.50 20.07 -7.23
CA THR A 142 3.85 20.63 -7.25
C THR A 142 4.59 20.36 -5.94
N ALA A 143 5.93 20.32 -6.00
CA ALA A 143 6.77 20.21 -4.79
C ALA A 143 6.46 21.32 -3.76
N LYS A 144 6.13 22.53 -4.23
CA LYS A 144 5.79 23.68 -3.39
C LYS A 144 4.45 23.48 -2.67
N ALA A 145 3.43 23.00 -3.38
CA ALA A 145 2.13 22.71 -2.79
C ALA A 145 2.20 21.55 -1.80
N PHE A 146 2.90 20.46 -2.18
CA PHE A 146 3.13 19.32 -1.30
C PHE A 146 3.90 19.72 -0.03
N GLY A 147 4.99 20.49 -0.16
CA GLY A 147 5.76 20.98 0.98
C GLY A 147 4.96 21.91 1.89
N ARG A 148 4.03 22.71 1.35
CA ARG A 148 3.11 23.54 2.15
C ARG A 148 2.15 22.67 2.95
N TRP A 149 1.55 21.66 2.32
CA TRP A 149 0.69 20.70 3.01
C TRP A 149 1.44 20.04 4.17
N LEU A 150 2.62 19.49 3.90
CA LEU A 150 3.46 18.82 4.91
C LEU A 150 3.85 19.75 6.07
N SER A 151 4.08 21.04 5.80
CA SER A 151 4.39 22.02 6.83
C SER A 151 3.21 22.30 7.75
N GLY A 152 1.97 22.14 7.25
CA GLY A 152 0.74 22.22 8.03
C GLY A 152 0.35 20.91 8.73
N ASP A 153 0.93 19.78 8.29
CA ASP A 153 0.65 18.44 8.81
C ASP A 153 1.95 17.63 9.06
N PRO A 154 2.77 18.01 10.07
CA PRO A 154 3.99 17.28 10.38
C PRO A 154 3.68 15.84 10.80
N GLY A 155 4.30 14.87 10.12
CA GLY A 155 3.99 13.45 10.32
C GLY A 155 2.85 12.95 9.45
N GLY A 156 2.35 13.76 8.50
CA GLY A 156 1.39 13.35 7.49
C GLY A 156 1.83 12.08 6.76
N MET A 157 0.88 11.20 6.48
CA MET A 157 1.16 9.91 5.86
C MET A 157 1.35 10.03 4.35
N VAL A 158 2.41 9.42 3.85
CA VAL A 158 2.83 9.49 2.45
C VAL A 158 3.17 8.10 1.94
N ALA A 159 2.56 7.69 0.84
CA ALA A 159 3.05 6.56 0.05
C ALA A 159 4.27 7.03 -0.76
N VAL A 160 5.40 6.36 -0.52
CA VAL A 160 6.65 6.60 -1.25
C VAL A 160 6.94 5.45 -2.21
N THR A 161 7.48 5.79 -3.37
CA THR A 161 8.14 4.81 -4.26
C THR A 161 9.62 5.10 -4.27
N MET A 162 10.40 4.09 -3.90
CA MET A 162 11.85 4.10 -3.87
C MET A 162 12.39 3.41 -5.12
N VAL A 163 13.47 3.95 -5.67
CA VAL A 163 14.34 3.26 -6.64
C VAL A 163 15.76 3.36 -6.10
N ASP A 164 16.42 2.21 -5.91
CA ASP A 164 17.75 2.11 -5.31
C ASP A 164 17.92 2.98 -4.03
N GLY A 165 16.96 2.88 -3.10
CA GLY A 165 16.99 3.64 -1.84
C GLY A 165 16.74 5.15 -1.99
N THR A 166 16.29 5.63 -3.15
CA THR A 166 15.97 7.05 -3.43
C THR A 166 14.48 7.25 -3.69
N ILE A 167 13.84 8.21 -3.02
CA ILE A 167 12.42 8.52 -3.27
C ILE A 167 12.27 9.13 -4.67
N THR A 168 11.46 8.49 -5.52
CA THR A 168 11.10 8.98 -6.87
C THR A 168 9.64 9.44 -6.99
N ARG A 169 8.78 9.02 -6.05
CA ARG A 169 7.38 9.43 -5.95
C ARG A 169 6.98 9.60 -4.49
N MET A 170 6.19 10.65 -4.22
CA MET A 170 5.53 10.90 -2.95
C MET A 170 4.04 11.16 -3.21
N ALA A 171 3.16 10.49 -2.48
CA ALA A 171 1.72 10.69 -2.59
C ALA A 171 1.06 10.74 -1.21
N GLN A 172 0.25 11.76 -0.95
CA GLN A 172 -0.50 11.87 0.29
C GLN A 172 -1.44 10.67 0.46
N ILE A 173 -1.46 10.06 1.65
CA ILE A 173 -2.45 9.05 2.01
C ILE A 173 -3.75 9.73 2.44
N TYR A 174 -4.87 9.25 1.90
CA TYR A 174 -6.19 9.61 2.39
C TYR A 174 -6.54 8.71 3.57
N VAL A 175 -6.88 9.32 4.71
CA VAL A 175 -7.50 8.62 5.83
C VAL A 175 -8.87 9.28 6.06
N PRO A 176 -9.96 8.53 5.89
CA PRO A 176 -11.32 9.05 6.09
C PRO A 176 -11.61 9.42 7.55
#